data_AF-A0A1F7W1D6-F1
#
_entry.id   AF-A0A1F7W1D6-F1
#
_cell.length_a   1.000
_cell.length_b   1.000
_cell.length_c   1.000
_cell.angle_alpha   90.00
_cell.angle_beta   90.00
_cell.angle_gamma   90.00
#
_symmetry.space_group_name_H-M   'P 1'
#
loop_
_entity.id
_entity.type
_entity.pdbx_description
1 polymer ?
#
loop_
_entity_poly.entity_id
_entity_poly.type
_entity_poly.pdbx_seq_one_letter_code
_entity_poly.pdbx_strand_id
1 'polypeptide(L)'
;MLLLSVIKWIGIGSKYLKTPTYAQCFGGQAVDDGFIKSQDTSLASDVLKATVRKVTDLMVKAVWSCVLRMEVIMRKKLKTGQIGELVELDRVCGGIGDDVAALIKRPTDGHRLLSTNDVRVIQAKVLFDKGLGGELSFDAYLATIPEVPETLFADDPNLPLLRLVDPRLGIVKTCKLFGIKFEELGYSDTDAVSFDARHEIPNTPFWVRAHDGRKNHNRKPCVCRDECKDKLYAMTAMVAIMVWVQDPSIIKENEHVLDCPGSVRRAGRGDCAYLNVWDGGVELLLLRSAVHADPDCGSGGFRRE
;
A
#
# COMPACT_ATOMS: atom_id res chain seq x y z
N MET A 1 -17.08 -7.76 -8.64
CA MET A 1 -18.32 -7.21 -9.24
C MET A 1 -18.09 -6.20 -10.39
N LEU A 2 -17.00 -5.42 -10.39
CA LEU A 2 -16.65 -4.49 -11.48
C LEU A 2 -16.44 -5.19 -12.84
N LEU A 3 -15.77 -6.34 -12.86
CA LEU A 3 -15.59 -7.12 -14.09
C LEU A 3 -16.93 -7.55 -14.71
N LEU A 4 -17.90 -7.95 -13.87
CA LEU A 4 -19.25 -8.32 -14.31
C LEU A 4 -20.07 -7.12 -14.81
N SER A 5 -19.83 -5.93 -14.28
CA SER A 5 -20.51 -4.68 -14.70
C SER A 5 -19.94 -4.14 -16.02
N VAL A 6 -18.61 -4.26 -16.20
CA VAL A 6 -17.93 -3.98 -17.47
C VAL A 6 -18.33 -5.00 -18.54
N ILE A 7 -18.45 -6.29 -18.21
CA ILE A 7 -18.98 -7.33 -19.11
C ILE A 7 -20.45 -7.03 -19.49
N LYS A 8 -21.27 -6.54 -18.56
CA LYS A 8 -22.66 -6.12 -18.83
C LYS A 8 -22.70 -4.92 -19.79
N TRP A 9 -21.82 -3.94 -19.62
CA TRP A 9 -21.70 -2.78 -20.52
C TRP A 9 -21.21 -3.16 -21.92
N ILE A 10 -20.21 -4.05 -22.03
CA ILE A 10 -19.74 -4.60 -23.30
C ILE A 10 -20.85 -5.42 -23.99
N GLY A 11 -21.65 -6.17 -23.21
CA GLY A 11 -22.81 -6.91 -23.71
C GLY A 11 -23.97 -6.03 -24.20
N ILE A 12 -24.18 -4.86 -23.57
CA ILE A 12 -25.16 -3.86 -24.01
C ILE A 12 -24.69 -3.18 -25.30
N GLY A 13 -23.41 -2.78 -25.39
CA GLY A 13 -22.84 -2.23 -26.63
C GLY A 13 -22.91 -3.19 -27.83
N SER A 14 -22.76 -4.49 -27.60
CA SER A 14 -22.93 -5.52 -28.63
C SER A 14 -24.38 -5.69 -29.10
N LYS A 15 -25.38 -5.45 -28.23
CA LYS A 15 -26.81 -5.49 -28.60
C LYS A 15 -27.24 -4.28 -29.43
N TYR A 16 -26.66 -3.10 -29.19
CA TYR A 16 -26.92 -1.90 -30.00
C TYR A 16 -26.26 -1.93 -31.38
N LEU A 17 -25.28 -2.81 -31.61
CA LEU A 17 -24.69 -3.07 -32.93
C LEU A 17 -25.50 -4.04 -33.80
N LYS A 18 -26.62 -4.59 -33.30
CA LYS A 18 -27.51 -5.51 -34.04
C LYS A 18 -28.85 -4.90 -34.47
N THR A 19 -29.08 -3.62 -34.22
CA THR A 19 -30.29 -2.91 -34.67
C THR A 19 -30.03 -2.17 -36.00
N PRO A 20 -30.78 -2.47 -37.08
CA PRO A 20 -30.63 -1.79 -38.36
C PRO A 20 -31.41 -0.47 -38.31
N THR A 21 -30.84 0.55 -37.68
CA THR A 21 -31.43 1.91 -37.63
C THR A 21 -30.44 3.02 -37.94
N TYR A 22 -29.35 2.70 -38.64
CA TYR A 22 -28.37 3.67 -39.14
C TYR A 22 -28.39 3.82 -40.68
N ALA A 23 -29.59 3.81 -41.27
CA ALA A 23 -29.76 3.99 -42.73
C ALA A 23 -30.49 5.28 -43.13
N GLN A 24 -30.79 6.19 -42.20
CA GLN A 24 -31.51 7.44 -42.53
C GLN A 24 -30.73 8.65 -42.03
N CYS A 25 -29.58 8.93 -42.64
CA CYS A 25 -28.91 10.23 -42.51
C CYS A 25 -27.93 10.50 -43.66
N PHE A 26 -28.22 10.08 -44.90
CA PHE A 26 -27.62 10.69 -46.09
C PHE A 26 -28.62 10.65 -47.24
N GLY A 27 -29.01 11.83 -47.71
CA GLY A 27 -29.96 12.00 -48.79
C GLY A 27 -29.36 11.68 -50.16
N GLY A 28 -30.20 11.06 -50.99
CA GLY A 28 -30.25 11.24 -52.45
C GLY A 28 -29.08 10.73 -53.28
N GLN A 29 -29.25 9.56 -53.91
CA GLN A 29 -29.55 9.46 -55.35
C GLN A 29 -29.67 7.98 -55.73
N ALA A 30 -30.76 7.66 -56.44
CA ALA A 30 -30.91 6.37 -57.09
C ALA A 30 -29.86 6.24 -58.20
N VAL A 31 -29.06 5.17 -58.15
CA VAL A 31 -28.30 4.68 -59.29
C VAL A 31 -28.51 3.17 -59.36
N ASP A 32 -28.90 2.74 -60.55
CA ASP A 32 -29.30 1.41 -60.96
C ASP A 32 -28.28 0.30 -60.65
N ASP A 33 -28.85 -0.91 -60.59
CA ASP A 33 -28.26 -2.24 -60.64
C ASP A 33 -26.83 -2.32 -61.21
N GLY A 34 -25.90 -2.79 -60.37
CA GLY A 34 -24.53 -3.04 -60.83
C GLY A 34 -23.58 -3.54 -59.73
N PHE A 35 -23.69 -4.83 -59.39
CA PHE A 35 -22.55 -5.70 -59.07
C PHE A 35 -21.39 -5.10 -58.24
N ILE A 36 -21.62 -4.75 -56.97
CA ILE A 36 -20.52 -4.54 -56.01
C ILE A 36 -20.16 -5.87 -55.35
N LYS A 37 -18.98 -6.37 -55.71
CA LYS A 37 -18.35 -7.60 -55.21
C LYS A 37 -18.29 -7.61 -53.68
N SER A 38 -18.65 -8.76 -53.11
CA SER A 38 -18.64 -9.11 -51.69
C SER A 38 -17.27 -9.10 -50.98
N GLN A 39 -16.24 -8.46 -51.54
CA GLN A 39 -14.90 -8.38 -50.94
C GLN A 39 -14.67 -7.10 -50.11
N ASP A 40 -15.33 -5.97 -50.45
CA ASP A 40 -15.10 -4.68 -49.77
C ASP A 40 -15.77 -4.55 -48.39
N THR A 41 -16.77 -5.37 -48.09
CA THR A 41 -17.43 -5.38 -46.78
C THR A 41 -16.56 -6.00 -45.68
N SER A 42 -15.60 -6.86 -46.04
CA SER A 42 -14.67 -7.46 -45.08
C SER A 42 -13.65 -6.44 -44.56
N LEU A 43 -13.11 -5.60 -45.47
CA LEU A 43 -12.13 -4.58 -45.14
C LEU A 43 -12.76 -3.45 -44.29
N ALA A 44 -13.98 -3.02 -44.64
CA ALA A 44 -14.73 -2.04 -43.86
C ALA A 44 -15.08 -2.55 -42.44
N SER A 45 -15.40 -3.84 -42.32
CA SER A 45 -15.64 -4.49 -41.02
C SER A 45 -14.38 -4.50 -40.14
N ASP A 46 -13.22 -4.77 -40.72
CA ASP A 46 -11.98 -4.90 -39.94
C ASP A 46 -11.42 -3.53 -39.53
N VAL A 47 -11.58 -2.50 -40.37
CA VAL A 47 -11.29 -1.10 -39.99
C VAL A 47 -12.21 -0.62 -38.87
N LEU A 48 -13.51 -0.96 -38.92
CA LEU A 48 -14.46 -0.62 -37.86
C LEU A 48 -14.09 -1.33 -36.54
N LYS A 49 -13.76 -2.62 -36.56
CA LYS A 49 -13.31 -3.36 -35.37
C LYS A 49 -12.03 -2.79 -34.78
N ALA A 50 -11.05 -2.43 -35.62
CA ALA A 50 -9.80 -1.81 -35.18
C ALA A 50 -10.06 -0.44 -34.54
N THR A 51 -10.95 0.36 -35.12
CA THR A 51 -11.34 1.67 -34.59
C THR A 51 -12.05 1.54 -33.24
N VAL A 52 -13.01 0.62 -33.13
CA VAL A 52 -13.71 0.34 -31.87
C VAL A 52 -12.74 -0.13 -30.79
N ARG A 53 -11.78 -1.02 -31.10
CA ARG A 53 -10.74 -1.42 -30.15
C ARG A 53 -9.90 -0.24 -29.69
N LYS A 54 -9.47 0.62 -30.62
CA LYS A 54 -8.63 1.78 -30.30
C LYS A 54 -9.36 2.80 -29.42
N VAL A 55 -10.64 3.05 -29.71
CA VAL A 55 -11.50 3.91 -28.87
C VAL A 55 -11.71 3.27 -27.50
N THR A 56 -11.96 1.96 -27.43
CA THR A 56 -12.12 1.24 -26.17
C THR A 56 -10.85 1.30 -25.33
N ASP A 57 -9.67 1.10 -25.91
CA ASP A 57 -8.38 1.21 -25.24
C ASP A 57 -8.12 2.62 -24.70
N LEU A 58 -8.45 3.64 -25.49
CA LEU A 58 -8.32 5.04 -25.06
C LEU A 58 -9.28 5.36 -23.92
N MET A 59 -10.51 4.86 -23.95
CA MET A 59 -11.48 5.01 -22.86
C MET A 59 -11.01 4.28 -21.61
N VAL A 60 -10.49 3.05 -21.72
CA VAL A 60 -9.95 2.28 -20.58
C VAL A 60 -8.74 3.01 -19.98
N LYS A 61 -7.83 3.54 -20.80
CA LYS A 61 -6.68 4.33 -20.32
C LYS A 61 -7.10 5.63 -19.66
N ALA A 62 -8.09 6.33 -20.21
CA ALA A 62 -8.63 7.55 -19.62
C ALA A 62 -9.30 7.26 -18.27
N VAL A 63 -10.11 6.20 -18.19
CA VAL A 63 -10.75 5.75 -16.94
C VAL A 63 -9.69 5.34 -15.91
N TRP A 64 -8.67 4.57 -16.30
CA TRP A 64 -7.60 4.17 -15.38
C TRP A 64 -6.77 5.36 -14.88
N SER A 65 -6.48 6.33 -15.75
CA SER A 65 -5.82 7.59 -15.37
C SER A 65 -6.67 8.42 -14.41
N CYS A 66 -7.99 8.49 -14.63
CA CYS A 66 -8.93 9.13 -13.69
C CYS A 66 -8.99 8.39 -12.36
N VAL A 67 -9.03 7.05 -12.36
CA VAL A 67 -9.03 6.23 -11.13
C VAL A 67 -7.74 6.43 -10.34
N LEU A 68 -6.56 6.43 -10.99
CA LEU A 68 -5.28 6.69 -10.33
C LEU A 68 -5.20 8.11 -9.77
N ARG A 69 -5.71 9.12 -10.50
CA ARG A 69 -5.79 10.50 -10.00
C ARG A 69 -6.76 10.60 -8.81
N MET A 70 -7.91 9.93 -8.86
CA MET A 70 -8.85 9.87 -7.75
C MET A 70 -8.25 9.15 -6.54
N GLU A 71 -7.46 8.09 -6.73
CA GLU A 71 -6.76 7.39 -5.64
C GLU A 71 -5.70 8.28 -4.97
N VAL A 72 -4.95 9.05 -5.77
CA VAL A 72 -3.99 10.06 -5.27
C VAL A 72 -4.70 11.20 -4.54
N ILE A 73 -5.87 11.63 -5.01
CA ILE A 73 -6.69 12.66 -4.38
C ILE A 73 -7.34 12.13 -3.10
N MET A 74 -7.82 10.89 -3.08
CA MET A 74 -8.46 10.24 -1.91
C MET A 74 -7.45 9.94 -0.79
N ARG A 75 -6.16 9.74 -1.11
CA ARG A 75 -5.08 9.60 -0.12
C ARG A 75 -4.68 10.92 0.55
N LYS A 76 -5.08 12.07 0.00
CA LYS A 76 -4.94 13.38 0.65
C LYS A 76 -6.30 13.74 1.24
N LYS A 77 -6.37 14.06 2.54
CA LYS A 77 -7.63 14.51 3.17
C LYS A 77 -8.26 15.62 2.33
N LEU A 78 -9.38 15.31 1.66
CA LEU A 78 -10.11 16.25 0.80
C LEU A 78 -10.64 17.40 1.67
N LYS A 79 -10.33 18.63 1.29
CA LYS A 79 -10.87 19.82 1.97
C LYS A 79 -12.34 20.01 1.58
N THR A 80 -13.14 20.59 2.47
CA THR A 80 -14.59 20.79 2.29
C THR A 80 -14.96 21.48 0.97
N GLY A 81 -14.10 22.35 0.43
CA GLY A 81 -14.32 23.00 -0.87
C GLY A 81 -14.20 22.06 -2.08
N GLN A 82 -13.35 21.03 -2.01
CA GLN A 82 -13.16 20.06 -3.10
C GLN A 82 -14.32 19.04 -3.18
N ILE A 83 -15.05 18.87 -2.08
CA ILE A 83 -16.29 18.09 -2.03
C ILE A 83 -17.41 18.81 -2.81
N GLY A 84 -17.46 20.15 -2.74
CA GLY A 84 -18.40 20.97 -3.51
C GLY A 84 -18.19 20.86 -5.02
N GLU A 85 -16.94 20.95 -5.48
CA GLU A 85 -16.58 20.81 -6.91
C GLU A 85 -16.93 19.42 -7.47
N LEU A 86 -16.80 18.37 -6.66
CA LEU A 86 -17.18 17.00 -7.03
C LEU A 86 -18.70 16.82 -7.19
N VAL A 87 -19.49 17.50 -6.36
CA VAL A 87 -20.97 17.50 -6.43
C VAL A 87 -21.45 18.30 -7.65
N GLU A 88 -20.77 19.37 -8.01
CA GLU A 88 -21.08 20.15 -9.22
C GLU A 88 -20.76 19.39 -10.51
N LEU A 89 -19.65 18.64 -10.54
CA LEU A 89 -19.29 17.76 -11.66
C LEU A 89 -20.31 16.63 -11.88
N ASP A 90 -20.85 16.07 -10.79
CA ASP A 90 -21.89 15.03 -10.82
C ASP A 90 -23.20 15.53 -11.44
N ARG A 91 -23.54 16.80 -11.20
CA ARG A 91 -24.74 17.46 -11.73
C ARG A 91 -24.65 17.71 -13.24
N VAL A 92 -23.45 17.92 -13.77
CA VAL A 92 -23.20 18.17 -15.20
C VAL A 92 -23.09 16.87 -16.01
N CYS A 93 -22.63 15.77 -15.40
CA CYS A 93 -22.38 14.49 -16.08
C CYS A 93 -23.57 13.51 -16.09
N GLY A 94 -24.74 13.90 -15.58
CA GLY A 94 -25.99 13.18 -15.82
C GLY A 94 -26.07 11.77 -15.22
N GLY A 95 -25.86 11.65 -13.91
CA GLY A 95 -26.18 10.44 -13.16
C GLY A 95 -24.99 9.56 -12.79
N ILE A 96 -23.92 10.17 -12.27
CA ILE A 96 -22.90 9.44 -11.50
C ILE A 96 -23.29 9.45 -10.01
N GLY A 97 -24.36 10.14 -9.61
CA GLY A 97 -24.75 10.28 -8.20
C GLY A 97 -24.95 8.95 -7.47
N ASP A 98 -25.49 7.94 -8.15
CA ASP A 98 -25.65 6.59 -7.58
C ASP A 98 -24.33 5.81 -7.54
N ASP A 99 -23.44 6.03 -8.51
CA ASP A 99 -22.12 5.37 -8.58
C ASP A 99 -21.07 6.06 -7.68
N VAL A 100 -21.17 7.37 -7.46
CA VAL A 100 -20.41 8.17 -6.49
C VAL A 100 -20.95 7.92 -5.09
N ALA A 101 -22.27 7.84 -4.89
CA ALA A 101 -22.84 7.35 -3.63
C ALA A 101 -22.46 5.89 -3.37
N ALA A 102 -22.36 5.04 -4.41
CA ALA A 102 -21.83 3.69 -4.30
C ALA A 102 -20.31 3.64 -4.11
N LEU A 103 -19.54 4.64 -4.57
CA LEU A 103 -18.11 4.80 -4.33
C LEU A 103 -17.82 5.30 -2.91
N ILE A 104 -18.65 6.21 -2.40
CA ILE A 104 -18.69 6.67 -1.00
C ILE A 104 -19.19 5.53 -0.08
N LYS A 105 -20.08 4.64 -0.56
CA LYS A 105 -20.47 3.38 0.10
C LYS A 105 -19.55 2.18 -0.20
N ARG A 106 -18.52 2.33 -1.04
CA ARG A 106 -17.55 1.27 -1.37
C ARG A 106 -16.36 1.10 -0.42
N PRO A 107 -16.34 1.65 0.80
CA PRO A 107 -15.55 1.04 1.85
C PRO A 107 -16.07 -0.37 2.23
N THR A 108 -17.21 -0.85 1.69
CA THR A 108 -17.89 -1.99 2.30
C THR A 108 -17.81 -3.34 1.59
N ASP A 109 -17.37 -3.46 0.32
CA ASP A 109 -17.36 -4.78 -0.34
C ASP A 109 -16.14 -4.99 -1.26
N GLY A 110 -15.08 -5.55 -0.67
CA GLY A 110 -13.89 -6.04 -1.40
C GLY A 110 -12.83 -6.68 -0.50
N HIS A 111 -12.77 -6.27 0.76
CA HIS A 111 -12.33 -7.05 1.91
C HIS A 111 -13.35 -6.74 3.00
N ARG A 112 -13.67 -7.68 3.89
CA ARG A 112 -14.35 -7.34 5.15
C ARG A 112 -13.43 -6.38 5.91
N LEU A 113 -13.49 -5.09 5.59
CA LEU A 113 -13.13 -4.02 6.49
C LEU A 113 -14.12 -4.18 7.62
N LEU A 114 -13.62 -4.78 8.70
CA LEU A 114 -14.29 -4.77 9.99
C LEU A 114 -14.82 -3.34 10.16
N SER A 115 -16.13 -3.18 10.34
CA SER A 115 -16.79 -1.89 10.62
C SER A 115 -16.36 -1.31 11.97
N THR A 116 -15.26 -1.82 12.52
CA THR A 116 -14.64 -1.46 13.76
C THR A 116 -13.64 -0.35 13.47
N ASN A 117 -13.86 0.84 14.04
CA ASN A 117 -12.81 1.86 14.17
C ASN A 117 -11.73 1.45 15.20
N ASP A 118 -11.69 0.17 15.57
CA ASP A 118 -10.78 -0.39 16.54
C ASP A 118 -9.41 -0.64 15.89
N VAL A 119 -8.43 0.17 16.30
CA VAL A 119 -7.04 0.10 15.82
C VAL A 119 -6.43 -1.29 16.08
N ARG A 120 -6.79 -1.95 17.20
CA ARG A 120 -6.30 -3.30 17.53
C ARG A 120 -6.68 -4.30 16.46
N VAL A 121 -7.97 -4.30 16.12
CA VAL A 121 -8.56 -5.20 15.13
C VAL A 121 -7.97 -4.95 13.75
N ILE A 122 -7.87 -3.68 13.33
CA ILE A 122 -7.35 -3.29 12.02
C ILE A 122 -5.91 -3.78 11.83
N GLN A 123 -5.03 -3.51 12.79
CA GLN A 123 -3.62 -3.85 12.66
C GLN A 123 -3.35 -5.34 12.82
N ALA A 124 -4.05 -6.01 13.74
CA ALA A 124 -4.01 -7.46 13.83
C ALA A 124 -4.44 -8.10 12.50
N LYS A 125 -5.48 -7.57 11.85
CA LYS A 125 -5.96 -8.09 10.57
C LYS A 125 -4.92 -7.95 9.46
N VAL A 126 -4.20 -6.83 9.40
CA VAL A 126 -3.13 -6.61 8.43
C VAL A 126 -2.02 -7.66 8.57
N LEU A 127 -1.58 -7.95 9.80
CA LEU A 127 -0.56 -8.97 10.04
C LEU A 127 -1.08 -10.40 9.78
N PHE A 128 -2.33 -10.67 10.18
CA PHE A 128 -2.99 -11.95 9.96
C PHE A 128 -3.14 -12.27 8.47
N ASP A 129 -3.57 -11.31 7.66
CA ASP A 129 -3.73 -11.47 6.20
C ASP A 129 -2.42 -11.71 5.47
N LYS A 130 -1.31 -11.33 6.09
CA LYS A 130 0.03 -11.63 5.61
C LYS A 130 0.58 -12.96 6.16
N GLY A 131 -0.25 -13.74 6.86
CA GLY A 131 0.06 -15.10 7.29
C GLY A 131 0.63 -15.23 8.70
N LEU A 132 0.72 -14.15 9.49
CA LEU A 132 1.36 -14.20 10.81
C LEU A 132 0.55 -15.02 11.84
N GLY A 133 -0.74 -15.19 11.61
CA GLY A 133 -1.60 -16.08 12.41
C GLY A 133 -1.41 -17.58 12.16
N GLY A 134 -0.62 -17.96 11.14
CA GLY A 134 -0.40 -19.36 10.78
C GLY A 134 -1.71 -20.11 10.53
N GLU A 135 -1.96 -21.15 11.33
CA GLU A 135 -3.15 -22.00 11.24
C GLU A 135 -4.32 -21.52 12.10
N LEU A 136 -4.14 -20.46 12.90
CA LEU A 136 -5.19 -19.93 13.76
C LEU A 136 -6.32 -19.29 12.93
N SER A 137 -7.55 -19.31 13.47
CA SER A 137 -8.58 -18.39 13.01
C SER A 137 -8.20 -16.95 13.38
N PHE A 138 -8.76 -15.96 12.67
CA PHE A 138 -8.49 -14.56 12.99
C PHE A 138 -8.90 -14.20 14.42
N ASP A 139 -10.04 -14.70 14.90
CA ASP A 139 -10.50 -14.44 16.27
C ASP A 139 -9.55 -15.04 17.32
N ALA A 140 -9.02 -16.24 17.07
CA ALA A 140 -8.02 -16.87 17.93
C ALA A 140 -6.69 -16.11 17.92
N TYR A 141 -6.25 -15.64 16.75
CA TYR A 141 -5.07 -14.80 16.64
C TYR A 141 -5.25 -13.46 17.36
N LEU A 142 -6.38 -12.77 17.13
CA LEU A 142 -6.73 -11.51 17.77
C LEU A 142 -6.75 -11.63 19.30
N ALA A 143 -7.29 -12.73 19.83
CA ALA A 143 -7.28 -13.00 21.28
C ALA A 143 -5.86 -13.05 21.88
N THR A 144 -4.81 -13.30 21.09
CA THR A 144 -3.42 -13.25 21.55
C THR A 144 -2.79 -11.85 21.50
N ILE A 145 -3.45 -10.89 20.86
CA ILE A 145 -2.98 -9.51 20.74
C ILE A 145 -3.50 -8.71 21.94
N PRO A 146 -2.63 -8.03 22.73
CA PRO A 146 -3.07 -7.23 23.87
C PRO A 146 -3.91 -6.03 23.42
N GLU A 147 -4.70 -5.50 24.35
CA GLU A 147 -5.36 -4.20 24.17
C GLU A 147 -4.33 -3.09 23.96
N VAL A 148 -4.71 -2.06 23.20
CA VAL A 148 -3.87 -0.87 23.00
C VAL A 148 -3.82 -0.10 24.34
N PRO A 149 -2.64 0.13 24.94
CA PRO A 149 -2.54 0.94 26.15
C PRO A 149 -3.09 2.35 25.92
N GLU A 150 -3.89 2.86 26.87
CA GLU A 150 -4.53 4.18 26.75
C GLU A 150 -3.54 5.32 26.49
N THR A 151 -2.37 5.22 27.11
CA THR A 151 -1.25 6.15 26.98
C THR A 151 -0.70 6.27 25.55
N LEU A 152 -0.90 5.25 24.71
CA LEU A 152 -0.49 5.26 23.31
C LEU A 152 -1.54 5.85 22.37
N PHE A 153 -2.76 6.18 22.82
CA PHE A 153 -3.73 6.90 22.01
C PHE A 153 -3.47 8.42 21.98
N ALA A 154 -2.77 8.96 22.97
CA ALA A 154 -2.39 10.37 23.00
C ALA A 154 -1.60 10.75 21.74
N ASP A 155 -2.03 11.80 21.05
CA ASP A 155 -1.34 12.25 19.83
C ASP A 155 0.10 12.66 20.15
N ASP A 156 1.05 12.16 19.38
CA ASP A 156 2.47 12.44 19.53
C ASP A 156 3.03 12.77 18.14
N PRO A 157 3.21 14.05 17.80
CA PRO A 157 3.70 14.44 16.49
C PRO A 157 5.15 13.99 16.24
N ASN A 158 5.90 13.62 17.28
CA ASN A 158 7.25 13.07 17.14
C ASN A 158 7.24 11.56 16.87
N LEU A 159 6.15 10.87 17.20
CA LEU A 159 5.95 9.42 17.03
C LEU A 159 4.56 9.14 16.44
N PRO A 160 4.31 9.55 15.18
CA PRO A 160 2.97 9.56 14.60
C PRO A 160 2.40 8.16 14.30
N LEU A 161 3.24 7.12 14.28
CA LEU A 161 2.85 5.77 13.87
C LEU A 161 2.53 4.91 15.10
N LEU A 162 1.25 4.73 15.42
CA LEU A 162 0.83 3.66 16.34
C LEU A 162 0.86 2.33 15.58
N ARG A 163 1.67 1.35 16.03
CA ARG A 163 1.88 0.07 15.35
C ARG A 163 1.90 -1.13 16.32
N LEU A 164 1.32 -2.24 15.88
CA LEU A 164 1.43 -3.55 16.52
C LEU A 164 2.73 -4.22 16.06
N VAL A 165 3.49 -4.78 17.01
CA VAL A 165 4.71 -5.54 16.74
C VAL A 165 4.50 -6.96 17.24
N ASP A 166 4.64 -7.95 16.35
CA ASP A 166 4.53 -9.37 16.71
C ASP A 166 5.82 -10.14 16.42
N PRO A 167 6.72 -10.24 17.42
CA PRO A 167 8.06 -10.80 17.23
C PRO A 167 8.11 -12.33 17.29
N ARG A 168 6.99 -13.01 17.53
CA ARG A 168 6.95 -14.44 17.93
C ARG A 168 7.58 -15.40 16.93
N LEU A 169 7.59 -15.05 15.65
CA LEU A 169 8.17 -15.89 14.60
C LEU A 169 9.70 -15.84 14.53
N GLY A 170 10.34 -14.87 15.18
CA GLY A 170 11.76 -14.58 14.96
C GLY A 170 11.99 -13.83 13.65
N ILE A 171 13.18 -13.25 13.47
CA ILE A 171 13.44 -12.29 12.39
C ILE A 171 13.53 -12.97 11.02
N VAL A 172 14.16 -14.16 10.92
CA VAL A 172 14.30 -14.89 9.65
C VAL A 172 12.94 -15.27 9.09
N LYS A 173 12.10 -15.93 9.90
CA LYS A 173 10.77 -16.35 9.46
C LYS A 173 9.86 -15.16 9.15
N THR A 174 9.96 -14.09 9.94
CA THR A 174 9.22 -12.84 9.69
C THR A 174 9.62 -12.21 8.36
N CYS A 175 10.92 -12.08 8.09
CA CYS A 175 11.43 -11.55 6.83
C CYS A 175 10.94 -12.38 5.64
N LYS A 176 11.09 -13.71 5.72
CA LYS A 176 10.62 -14.64 4.69
C LYS A 176 9.11 -14.53 4.43
N LEU A 177 8.31 -14.44 5.48
CA LEU A 177 6.85 -14.28 5.39
C LEU A 177 6.46 -13.02 4.62
N PHE A 178 7.22 -11.93 4.80
CA PHE A 178 6.93 -10.64 4.19
C PHE A 178 7.72 -10.35 2.91
N GLY A 179 8.48 -11.33 2.40
CA GLY A 179 9.31 -11.15 1.21
C GLY A 179 10.46 -10.16 1.38
N ILE A 180 10.96 -10.01 2.62
CA ILE A 180 12.13 -9.19 2.93
C ILE A 180 13.36 -10.09 2.84
N LYS A 181 14.33 -9.73 2.01
CA LYS A 181 15.58 -10.50 1.91
C LYS A 181 16.38 -10.35 3.20
N PHE A 182 16.76 -11.47 3.78
CA PHE A 182 17.59 -11.52 4.99
C PHE A 182 18.40 -12.81 5.05
N GLU A 183 17.73 -13.96 5.03
CA GLU A 183 18.37 -15.28 4.97
C GLU A 183 19.13 -15.46 3.66
N GLU A 184 18.59 -14.96 2.55
CA GLU A 184 19.19 -14.98 1.22
C GLU A 184 20.50 -14.17 1.15
N LEU A 185 20.69 -13.24 2.10
CA LEU A 185 21.92 -12.45 2.25
C LEU A 185 22.95 -13.14 3.16
N GLY A 186 22.64 -14.35 3.64
CA GLY A 186 23.50 -15.15 4.52
C GLY A 186 23.34 -14.85 6.01
N TYR A 187 22.28 -14.12 6.41
CA TYR A 187 22.01 -13.82 7.82
C TYR A 187 21.11 -14.88 8.49
N SER A 188 21.29 -15.02 9.79
CA SER A 188 20.51 -15.90 10.67
C SER A 188 19.78 -15.09 11.75
N ASP A 189 18.90 -15.76 12.51
CA ASP A 189 18.20 -15.15 13.66
C ASP A 189 19.15 -14.60 14.73
N THR A 190 20.42 -15.01 14.69
CA THR A 190 21.41 -14.65 15.69
C THR A 190 22.29 -13.47 15.28
N ASP A 191 22.26 -13.06 14.01
CA ASP A 191 23.16 -12.03 13.49
C ASP A 191 22.70 -10.62 13.85
N ALA A 192 21.40 -10.38 13.95
CA ALA A 192 20.82 -9.13 14.42
C ALA A 192 20.52 -9.22 15.93
N VAL A 193 21.31 -8.52 16.75
CA VAL A 193 21.15 -8.51 18.21
C VAL A 193 20.81 -7.12 18.72
N SER A 194 20.13 -7.04 19.86
CA SER A 194 19.86 -5.76 20.53
C SER A 194 21.17 -5.04 20.90
N PHE A 195 21.20 -3.72 20.71
CA PHE A 195 22.38 -2.91 21.05
C PHE A 195 22.67 -2.89 22.55
N ASP A 196 21.65 -2.90 23.38
CA ASP A 196 21.76 -3.07 24.84
C ASP A 196 20.45 -3.69 25.36
N ALA A 197 20.40 -3.96 26.67
CA ALA A 197 19.23 -4.57 27.31
C ALA A 197 17.94 -3.75 27.14
N ARG A 198 18.03 -2.43 26.96
CA ARG A 198 16.84 -1.57 26.76
C ARG A 198 16.16 -1.86 25.43
N HIS A 199 16.92 -2.33 24.44
CA HIS A 199 16.47 -2.65 23.09
C HIS A 199 16.08 -4.13 22.93
N GLU A 200 16.04 -4.91 24.00
CA GLU A 200 15.52 -6.27 23.95
C GLU A 200 14.02 -6.24 23.63
N ILE A 201 13.63 -7.05 22.63
CA ILE A 201 12.25 -7.16 22.18
C ILE A 201 11.60 -8.34 22.92
N PRO A 202 10.47 -8.12 23.62
CA PRO A 202 9.77 -9.20 24.31
C PRO A 202 9.30 -10.22 23.29
N ASN A 203 9.29 -11.51 23.63
CA ASN A 203 8.78 -12.55 22.73
C ASN A 203 7.24 -12.67 22.76
N THR A 204 6.55 -11.53 22.80
CA THR A 204 5.09 -11.43 22.85
C THR A 204 4.64 -10.23 22.02
N PRO A 205 3.43 -10.22 21.43
CA PRO A 205 2.92 -9.05 20.73
C PRO A 205 2.83 -7.83 21.65
N PHE A 206 3.19 -6.65 21.14
CA PHE A 206 3.16 -5.40 21.90
C PHE A 206 2.90 -4.19 20.99
N TRP A 207 2.48 -3.08 21.60
CA TRP A 207 2.16 -1.84 20.90
C TRP A 207 3.30 -0.83 21.00
N VAL A 208 3.53 -0.09 19.91
CA VAL A 208 4.52 0.99 19.86
C VAL A 208 3.96 2.24 19.20
N ARG A 209 4.46 3.40 19.64
CA ARG A 209 4.42 4.65 18.88
C ARG A 209 5.79 4.84 18.23
N ALA A 210 5.86 5.01 16.92
CA ALA A 210 7.12 5.07 16.17
C ALA A 210 7.14 6.24 15.17
N HIS A 211 8.33 6.55 14.64
CA HIS A 211 8.49 7.42 13.47
C HIS A 211 9.33 6.72 12.39
N ASP A 212 9.16 7.17 11.15
CA ASP A 212 9.70 6.55 9.91
C ASP A 212 11.16 6.93 9.59
N GLY A 213 11.90 7.49 10.55
CA GLY A 213 13.27 7.95 10.35
C GLY A 213 13.46 9.31 9.67
N ARG A 214 12.44 9.88 8.99
CA ARG A 214 12.61 11.14 8.21
C ARG A 214 13.05 12.33 9.06
N LYS A 215 12.62 12.41 10.32
CA LYS A 215 13.05 13.44 11.27
C LYS A 215 14.57 13.42 11.52
N ASN A 216 15.20 12.27 11.35
CA ASN A 216 16.63 12.05 11.57
C ASN A 216 17.41 11.92 10.26
N HIS A 217 16.92 12.54 9.18
CA HIS A 217 17.59 12.51 7.89
C HIS A 217 19.02 13.05 7.98
N ASN A 218 19.99 12.39 7.32
CA ASN A 218 21.41 12.75 7.34
C ASN A 218 22.06 12.77 8.74
N ARG A 219 21.52 12.00 9.69
CA ARG A 219 22.10 11.88 11.04
C ARG A 219 22.77 10.54 11.23
N LYS A 220 23.84 10.52 12.01
CA LYS A 220 24.58 9.30 12.37
C LYS A 220 23.69 8.40 13.23
N PRO A 221 23.55 7.09 12.91
CA PRO A 221 22.75 6.18 13.70
C PRO A 221 23.12 6.14 15.19
N CYS A 222 24.42 6.23 15.52
CA CYS A 222 24.86 6.26 16.92
C CYS A 222 24.35 7.50 17.67
N VAL A 223 24.35 8.67 17.04
CA VAL A 223 23.85 9.91 17.66
C VAL A 223 22.36 9.81 17.93
N CYS A 224 21.58 9.31 16.96
CA CYS A 224 20.15 9.09 17.13
C CYS A 224 19.85 8.11 18.27
N ARG A 225 20.65 7.05 18.40
CA ARG A 225 20.54 6.07 19.48
C ARG A 225 20.87 6.67 20.84
N ASP A 226 21.96 7.43 20.93
CA ASP A 226 22.46 7.95 22.21
C ASP A 226 21.57 9.11 22.72
N GLU A 227 20.81 9.77 21.83
CA GLU A 227 19.77 10.73 22.17
C GLU A 227 18.44 10.09 22.63
N CYS A 228 18.25 8.78 22.41
CA CYS A 228 17.10 8.06 22.94
C CYS A 228 17.23 7.92 24.46
N LYS A 229 16.52 8.81 25.16
CA LYS A 229 16.45 8.89 26.62
C LYS A 229 15.04 8.58 27.10
N ASP A 230 14.92 8.32 28.39
CA ASP A 230 13.66 7.98 29.05
C ASP A 230 12.98 6.78 28.37
N LYS A 231 11.66 6.85 28.10
CA LYS A 231 10.89 5.80 27.42
C LYS A 231 11.03 5.82 25.89
N LEU A 232 11.96 6.58 25.33
CA LEU A 232 12.26 6.57 23.90
C LEU A 232 13.39 5.57 23.64
N TYR A 233 13.18 4.69 22.65
CA TYR A 233 14.10 3.64 22.25
C TYR A 233 14.50 3.85 20.80
N ALA A 234 15.75 3.50 20.46
CA ALA A 234 16.16 3.46 19.06
C ALA A 234 15.49 2.28 18.35
N MET A 235 15.05 2.46 17.12
CA MET A 235 14.35 1.43 16.35
C MET A 235 15.16 0.13 16.29
N THR A 236 14.51 -1.01 16.60
CA THR A 236 15.08 -2.34 16.36
C THR A 236 14.62 -2.86 15.01
N ALA A 237 15.35 -3.83 14.45
CA ALA A 237 15.04 -4.42 13.16
C ALA A 237 13.61 -4.99 13.13
N MET A 238 13.19 -5.68 14.20
CA MET A 238 11.85 -6.24 14.30
C MET A 238 10.75 -5.17 14.31
N VAL A 239 10.95 -4.06 15.04
CA VAL A 239 9.98 -2.96 15.03
C VAL A 239 9.92 -2.33 13.64
N ALA A 240 11.07 -2.08 13.01
CA ALA A 240 11.13 -1.53 11.67
C ALA A 240 10.37 -2.38 10.63
N ILE A 241 10.56 -3.71 10.68
CA ILE A 241 9.82 -4.65 9.82
C ILE A 241 8.32 -4.47 10.02
N MET A 242 7.85 -4.50 11.26
CA MET A 242 6.41 -4.43 11.56
C MET A 242 5.79 -3.08 11.19
N VAL A 243 6.52 -1.98 11.38
CA VAL A 243 6.07 -0.64 10.96
C VAL A 243 5.95 -0.58 9.44
N TRP A 244 6.94 -1.11 8.69
CA TRP A 244 6.93 -1.16 7.22
C TRP A 244 5.83 -2.06 6.67
N VAL A 245 5.67 -3.26 7.23
CA VAL A 245 4.66 -4.23 6.77
C VAL A 245 3.24 -3.64 6.81
N GLN A 246 2.96 -2.84 7.83
CA GLN A 246 1.66 -2.21 8.03
C GLN A 246 1.51 -0.87 7.28
N ASP A 247 2.61 -0.24 6.90
CA ASP A 247 2.63 0.95 6.05
C ASP A 247 3.88 0.95 5.16
N PRO A 248 3.80 0.31 3.97
CA PRO A 248 4.96 0.23 3.09
C PRO A 248 5.40 1.57 2.51
N SER A 249 4.61 2.64 2.67
CA SER A 249 4.94 3.96 2.13
C SER A 249 6.01 4.70 2.92
N ILE A 250 6.39 4.19 4.10
CA ILE A 250 7.39 4.80 4.97
C ILE A 250 8.80 4.79 4.39
N ILE A 251 9.14 3.81 3.54
CA ILE A 251 10.40 3.74 2.79
C ILE A 251 10.07 3.52 1.31
N LYS A 252 10.81 4.19 0.43
CA LYS A 252 10.67 4.00 -1.02
C LYS A 252 12.06 3.92 -1.64
N GLU A 253 12.11 3.25 -2.78
CA GLU A 253 13.34 3.18 -3.57
C GLU A 253 13.83 4.60 -3.92
N ASN A 254 15.13 4.83 -3.74
CA ASN A 254 15.79 6.14 -3.95
C ASN A 254 15.31 7.29 -3.04
N GLU A 255 14.59 7.02 -1.94
CA GLU A 255 14.38 8.00 -0.86
C GLU A 255 15.41 7.75 0.26
N HIS A 256 14.96 7.63 1.51
CA HIS A 256 15.78 7.27 2.65
C HIS A 256 15.64 5.79 3.01
N VAL A 257 16.64 5.26 3.70
CA VAL A 257 16.54 3.97 4.39
C VAL A 257 16.00 4.16 5.80
N LEU A 258 15.43 3.11 6.38
CA LEU A 258 15.05 3.10 7.79
C LEU A 258 16.15 2.44 8.62
N ASP A 259 17.07 3.25 9.16
CA ASP A 259 18.10 2.73 10.05
C ASP A 259 17.48 2.29 11.37
N CYS A 260 18.01 1.20 11.91
CA CYS A 260 17.56 0.54 13.13
C CYS A 260 18.69 0.51 14.17
N PRO A 261 19.06 1.66 14.80
CA PRO A 261 20.23 1.73 15.67
C PRO A 261 20.12 0.88 16.95
N GLY A 262 18.91 0.43 17.29
CA GLY A 262 18.64 -0.48 18.41
C GLY A 262 19.00 -1.93 18.10
N SER A 263 19.26 -2.29 16.84
CA SER A 263 19.73 -3.61 16.41
C SER A 263 21.08 -3.49 15.71
N VAL A 264 22.07 -4.26 16.19
CA VAL A 264 23.43 -4.27 15.65
C VAL A 264 23.84 -5.65 15.18
N ARG A 265 24.82 -5.69 14.28
CA ARG A 265 25.42 -6.94 13.84
C ARG A 265 26.22 -7.59 14.98
N ARG A 266 25.95 -8.85 15.27
CA ARG A 266 26.67 -9.62 16.33
C ARG A 266 28.18 -9.65 16.09
N ALA A 267 28.60 -9.93 14.86
CA ALA A 267 30.02 -10.01 14.49
C ALA A 267 30.75 -8.66 14.54
N GLY A 268 30.03 -7.54 14.57
CA GLY A 268 30.61 -6.20 14.57
C GLY A 268 29.58 -5.15 14.99
N ARG A 269 29.59 -4.79 16.27
CA ARG A 269 28.61 -3.85 16.85
C ARG A 269 28.76 -2.39 16.39
N GLY A 270 29.73 -2.13 15.51
CA GLY A 270 29.89 -0.85 14.80
C GLY A 270 28.86 -0.65 13.68
N ASP A 271 28.22 -1.73 13.24
CA ASP A 271 27.19 -1.69 12.19
C ASP A 271 25.81 -1.95 12.78
N CYS A 272 24.83 -1.11 12.41
CA CYS A 272 23.42 -1.31 12.73
C CYS A 272 22.65 -1.94 11.58
N ALA A 273 21.50 -2.51 11.93
CA ALA A 273 20.53 -2.97 10.95
C ALA A 273 19.87 -1.80 10.24
N TYR A 274 19.41 -1.99 9.02
CA TYR A 274 18.54 -1.04 8.31
C TYR A 274 17.66 -1.74 7.29
N LEU A 275 16.45 -1.19 7.08
CA LEU A 275 15.57 -1.61 6.00
C LEU A 275 15.77 -0.69 4.79
N ASN A 276 15.87 -1.30 3.62
CA ASN A 276 16.03 -0.63 2.34
C ASN A 276 15.07 -1.20 1.30
N VAL A 277 14.69 -0.37 0.32
CA VAL A 277 13.99 -0.81 -0.90
C VAL A 277 14.95 -0.64 -2.08
N TRP A 278 15.27 -1.74 -2.75
CA TRP A 278 16.21 -1.78 -3.87
C TRP A 278 15.76 -2.77 -4.93
N ASP A 279 15.76 -2.35 -6.20
CA ASP A 279 15.37 -3.17 -7.36
C ASP A 279 13.97 -3.78 -7.19
N GLY A 280 13.03 -2.96 -6.70
CA GLY A 280 11.66 -3.36 -6.40
C GLY A 280 11.49 -4.36 -5.22
N GLY A 281 12.58 -4.76 -4.56
CA GLY A 281 12.56 -5.65 -3.39
C GLY A 281 12.86 -4.91 -2.09
N VAL A 282 12.51 -5.52 -0.95
CA VAL A 282 12.86 -5.00 0.38
C VAL A 282 13.91 -5.90 1.01
N GLU A 283 14.92 -5.29 1.63
CA GLU A 283 16.06 -5.98 2.20
C GLU A 283 16.29 -5.46 3.63
N LEU A 284 16.61 -6.39 4.53
CA LEU A 284 17.13 -6.07 5.86
C LEU A 284 18.63 -6.35 5.87
N LEU A 285 19.43 -5.30 6.02
CA LEU A 285 20.89 -5.36 5.91
C LEU A 285 21.55 -5.05 7.25
N LEU A 286 22.69 -5.68 7.55
CA LEU A 286 23.44 -5.54 8.80
C LEU A 286 24.82 -4.87 8.60
N LEU A 287 24.88 -3.86 7.75
CA LEU A 287 26.14 -3.21 7.33
C LEU A 287 26.09 -1.68 7.35
N ARG A 288 25.06 -1.07 7.96
CA ARG A 288 25.02 0.39 8.09
C ARG A 288 25.99 0.82 9.18
N SER A 289 27.03 1.55 8.80
CA SER A 289 27.98 2.09 9.77
C SER A 289 27.28 3.04 10.75
N ALA A 290 27.38 2.76 12.04
CA ALA A 290 26.69 3.58 13.05
C ALA A 290 27.30 4.98 13.22
N VAL A 291 28.53 5.21 12.75
CA VAL A 291 29.30 6.44 13.00
C VAL A 291 29.36 7.39 11.79
N HIS A 292 28.82 6.97 10.65
CA HIS A 292 28.71 7.77 9.44
C HIS A 292 27.26 8.25 9.23
N ALA A 293 27.13 9.39 8.58
CA ALA A 293 25.83 9.97 8.20
C ALA A 293 25.80 10.02 6.69
N ASP A 294 25.21 8.99 6.09
CA ASP A 294 25.02 8.95 4.64
C ASP A 294 23.81 9.81 4.25
N PRO A 295 23.75 10.32 3.00
CA PRO A 295 22.64 11.16 2.55
C PRO A 295 21.26 10.49 2.55
N ASP A 296 21.21 9.16 2.65
CA ASP A 296 20.00 8.34 2.71
C ASP A 296 19.65 7.91 4.14
N CYS A 297 20.46 8.28 5.14
CA CYS A 297 20.24 7.89 6.53
C CYS A 297 18.90 8.41 7.05
N GLY A 298 18.19 7.55 7.79
CA GLY A 298 16.88 7.83 8.36
C GLY A 298 16.66 6.97 9.61
N SER A 299 17.28 7.34 10.72
CA SER A 299 17.22 6.54 11.95
C SER A 299 15.86 6.62 12.64
N GLY A 300 15.20 5.48 12.79
CA GLY A 300 13.93 5.38 13.50
C GLY A 300 14.07 5.41 15.02
N GLY A 301 12.98 5.79 15.69
CA GLY A 301 12.81 5.69 17.13
C GLY A 301 11.37 5.29 17.47
N PHE A 302 11.18 4.70 18.65
CA PHE A 302 9.87 4.29 19.13
C PHE A 302 9.72 4.40 20.65
N ARG A 303 8.47 4.46 21.11
CA ARG A 303 8.07 4.32 22.51
C ARG A 303 7.20 3.09 22.65
N ARG A 304 7.43 2.33 23.72
CA ARG A 304 6.58 1.21 24.16
C ARG A 304 6.22 1.41 25.63
N GLU A 305 5.07 0.88 26.02
CA GLU A 305 4.56 0.86 27.40
C GLU A 305 4.35 -0.58 27.86
#